data_AF-A0A5B0Q552-F1
#
_entry.id   AF-A0A5B0Q552-F1
#
_cell.length_a   1.000
_cell.length_b   1.000
_cell.length_c   1.000
_cell.angle_alpha   90.00
_cell.angle_beta   90.00
_cell.angle_gamma   90.00
#
_symmetry.space_group_name_H-M   'P 1'
#
loop_
_entity.id
_entity.type
_entity.pdbx_description
1 polymer ?
#
loop_
_entity_poly.entity_id
_entity_poly.type
_entity_poly.pdbx_seq_one_letter_code
_entity_poly.pdbx_strand_id
1 'polypeptide(L)'
;MLPRVKSKQPGPISNRLWSATGVNVYKKVFEMSDENLKAHIAHVAYKKYGQTAKAQQIEAVANLVSGRNTFVLAGTGFGKSRIAEI
;
A
#
# COMPACT_ATOMS: atom_id res chain seq x y z
N MET A 1 27.63 24.40 34.28
CA MET A 1 26.34 24.55 33.57
C MET A 1 26.38 23.68 32.33
N LEU A 2 25.61 22.59 32.27
CA LEU A 2 25.55 21.73 31.08
C LEU A 2 24.63 22.38 30.03
N PRO A 3 24.98 22.36 28.73
CA PRO A 3 24.13 22.93 27.70
C PRO A 3 22.81 22.14 27.62
N ARG A 4 21.70 22.87 27.75
CA ARG A 4 20.34 22.33 27.56
C ARG A 4 20.21 21.85 26.12
N VAL A 5 20.09 20.53 25.94
CA VAL A 5 19.74 19.92 24.65
C VAL A 5 18.42 20.53 24.19
N LYS A 6 18.44 21.24 23.05
CA LYS A 6 17.21 21.70 22.41
C LYS A 6 16.45 20.45 21.95
N SER A 7 15.28 20.20 22.52
CA SER A 7 14.37 19.16 22.04
C SER A 7 14.11 19.38 20.56
N LYS A 8 14.41 18.39 19.71
CA LYS A 8 14.02 18.42 18.29
C LYS A 8 12.50 18.58 18.23
N GLN A 9 12.04 19.69 17.67
CA GLN A 9 10.64 19.84 17.27
C GLN A 9 10.29 18.65 16.36
N PRO A 10 9.16 17.95 16.55
CA PRO A 10 8.76 16.90 15.64
C PRO A 10 8.66 17.53 14.25
N GLY A 11 9.39 16.95 13.28
CA GLY A 11 9.26 17.34 11.89
C GLY A 11 7.81 17.16 11.40
N PRO A 12 7.47 17.67 10.20
CA PRO A 12 6.13 17.50 9.65
C PRO A 12 5.72 16.02 9.71
N ILE A 13 4.53 15.75 10.24
CA ILE A 13 3.98 14.40 10.35
C ILE A 13 3.95 13.82 8.93
N SER A 14 4.71 12.75 8.70
CA SER A 14 4.68 12.04 7.42
C SER A 14 3.26 11.52 7.20
N ASN A 15 2.61 11.95 6.12
CA ASN A 15 1.34 11.37 5.66
C ASN A 15 1.51 9.94 5.10
N ARG A 16 2.73 9.40 5.11
CA ARG A 16 3.01 8.02 4.76
C ARG A 16 3.43 7.21 5.98
N LEU A 17 3.00 5.95 5.97
CA LEU A 17 3.36 4.90 6.91
C LEU A 17 4.19 3.85 6.19
N TRP A 18 5.18 3.34 6.90
CA TRP A 18 5.98 2.20 6.48
C TRP A 18 5.45 0.98 7.22
N SER A 19 4.95 -0.02 6.51
CA SER A 19 4.48 -1.27 7.10
C SER A 19 5.67 -2.07 7.68
N ALA A 20 5.40 -3.00 8.59
CA ALA A 20 6.42 -3.91 9.09
C ALA A 20 7.14 -4.71 7.99
N THR A 21 6.52 -4.85 6.81
CA THR A 21 7.05 -5.61 5.66
C THR A 21 7.75 -4.76 4.61
N GLY A 22 7.96 -3.45 4.85
CA GLY A 22 8.68 -2.61 3.89
C GLY A 22 7.80 -1.74 3.00
N VAL A 23 6.47 -1.88 3.09
CA VAL A 23 5.54 -1.22 2.16
C VAL A 23 5.27 0.21 2.61
N ASN A 24 5.56 1.18 1.74
CA ASN A 24 5.38 2.60 2.02
C ASN A 24 4.07 3.12 1.40
N VAL A 25 3.05 3.38 2.22
CA VAL A 25 1.70 3.74 1.79
C VAL A 25 1.19 4.97 2.51
N TYR A 26 0.26 5.70 1.89
CA TYR A 26 -0.39 6.83 2.57
C TYR A 26 -1.24 6.35 3.74
N LYS A 27 -1.20 7.10 4.85
CA LYS A 27 -1.95 6.80 6.07
C LYS A 27 -3.45 6.60 5.81
N LYS A 28 -4.03 7.49 4.99
CA LYS A 28 -5.44 7.39 4.57
C LYS A 28 -5.80 6.10 3.82
N VAL A 29 -4.85 5.44 3.17
CA VAL A 29 -5.06 4.16 2.45
C VAL A 29 -4.89 3.00 3.41
N PHE A 30 -3.87 3.08 4.29
CA PHE A 30 -3.62 2.08 5.32
C PHE A 30 -4.78 1.95 6.33
N GLU A 31 -5.45 3.07 6.65
CA GLU A 31 -6.56 3.11 7.61
C GLU A 31 -7.94 2.79 7.00
N MET A 32 -8.01 2.45 5.70
CA MET A 32 -9.27 2.05 5.08
C MET A 32 -9.76 0.70 5.65
N SER A 33 -11.08 0.50 5.69
CA SER A 33 -11.63 -0.84 5.86
C SER A 33 -11.23 -1.73 4.69
N ASP A 34 -11.24 -3.06 4.88
CA ASP A 34 -10.85 -4.01 3.84
C ASP A 34 -11.68 -3.84 2.55
N GLU A 35 -12.99 -3.61 2.69
CA GLU A 35 -13.91 -3.39 1.56
C GLU A 35 -13.57 -2.10 0.82
N ASN A 36 -13.35 -1.00 1.55
CA ASN A 36 -13.01 0.29 0.99
C ASN A 36 -11.63 0.27 0.32
N LEU A 37 -10.66 -0.43 0.93
CA LEU A 37 -9.32 -0.61 0.37
C LEU A 37 -9.40 -1.38 -0.95
N LYS A 38 -10.12 -2.50 -1.00
CA LYS A 38 -10.29 -3.31 -2.21
C LYS A 38 -11.00 -2.53 -3.32
N ALA A 39 -12.04 -1.77 -2.98
CA ALA A 39 -12.72 -0.89 -3.93
C ALA A 39 -11.78 0.22 -4.45
N HIS A 40 -10.96 0.82 -3.57
CA HIS A 40 -9.98 1.83 -3.96
C HIS A 40 -8.91 1.25 -4.91
N ILE A 41 -8.37 0.07 -4.59
CA ILE A 41 -7.40 -0.65 -5.43
C ILE A 41 -8.01 -0.97 -6.80
N ALA A 42 -9.24 -1.49 -6.84
CA ALA A 42 -9.94 -1.78 -8.10
C ALA A 42 -10.11 -0.51 -8.96
N HIS A 43 -10.49 0.61 -8.34
CA HIS A 43 -10.64 1.89 -9.02
C HIS A 43 -9.30 2.41 -9.57
N VAL A 44 -8.23 2.37 -8.77
CA VAL A 44 -6.87 2.79 -9.19
C VAL A 44 -6.38 1.92 -10.34
N ALA A 45 -6.56 0.60 -10.26
CA ALA A 45 -6.18 -0.33 -11.29
C ALA A 45 -6.93 -0.08 -12.60
N TYR A 46 -8.25 0.12 -12.52
CA TYR A 46 -9.07 0.44 -13.69
C TYR A 46 -8.62 1.76 -14.34
N LYS A 47 -8.37 2.80 -13.54
CA LYS A 47 -7.88 4.09 -14.02
C LYS A 47 -6.52 3.96 -14.72
N LYS A 48 -5.63 3.10 -14.23
CA LYS A 48 -4.28 2.91 -14.77
C LYS A 48 -4.23 2.07 -16.05
N TYR A 49 -5.02 0.99 -16.12
CA TYR A 49 -4.93 0.02 -17.22
C TYR A 49 -6.13 0.00 -18.16
N GLY A 50 -7.19 0.77 -17.87
CA GLY A 50 -8.45 0.74 -18.63
C GLY A 50 -9.17 -0.62 -18.57
N GLN A 51 -8.81 -1.48 -17.61
CA GLN A 51 -9.29 -2.85 -17.48
C GLN A 51 -9.54 -3.18 -16.02
N THR A 52 -10.62 -3.88 -15.74
CA THR A 52 -10.92 -4.38 -14.40
C THR A 52 -9.82 -5.31 -13.92
N ALA A 53 -9.31 -5.05 -12.71
CA ALA A 53 -8.33 -5.93 -12.08
C ALA A 53 -8.96 -7.26 -11.67
N LYS A 54 -8.17 -8.33 -11.75
CA LYS A 54 -8.61 -9.64 -11.25
C LYS A 54 -8.69 -9.60 -9.73
N ALA A 55 -9.64 -10.33 -9.14
CA ALA A 55 -9.80 -10.41 -7.69
C ALA A 55 -8.48 -10.77 -6.97
N GLN A 56 -7.73 -11.75 -7.49
CA GLN A 56 -6.43 -12.13 -6.94
C GLN A 56 -5.37 -11.03 -6.98
N GLN A 57 -5.41 -10.10 -7.96
CA GLN A 57 -4.51 -8.94 -7.97
C GLN A 57 -4.90 -7.94 -6.88
N ILE A 58 -6.21 -7.71 -6.71
CA ILE A 58 -6.75 -6.81 -5.68
C ILE A 58 -6.39 -7.32 -4.29
N GLU A 59 -6.63 -8.60 -4.02
CA GLU A 59 -6.27 -9.24 -2.75
C GLU A 59 -4.76 -9.19 -2.49
N ALA A 60 -3.94 -9.39 -3.53
CA ALA A 60 -2.49 -9.33 -3.36
C ALA A 60 -2.02 -7.94 -2.93
N VAL A 61 -2.53 -6.87 -3.58
CA VAL A 61 -2.21 -5.50 -3.21
C VAL A 61 -2.76 -5.16 -1.82
N ALA A 62 -3.99 -5.57 -1.49
CA ALA A 62 -4.59 -5.31 -0.18
C ALA A 62 -3.78 -5.94 0.96
N ASN A 63 -3.29 -7.17 0.77
CA ASN A 63 -2.42 -7.83 1.75
C ASN A 63 -1.08 -7.09 1.91
N LEU A 64 -0.46 -6.62 0.83
CA LEU A 64 0.77 -5.83 0.89
C LEU A 64 0.57 -4.51 1.63
N VAL A 65 -0.50 -3.77 1.33
CA VAL A 65 -0.88 -2.53 2.04
C VAL A 65 -1.09 -2.80 3.53
N SER A 66 -1.72 -3.93 3.87
CA SER A 66 -1.95 -4.37 5.24
C SER A 66 -0.69 -4.88 5.95
N GLY A 67 0.48 -4.80 5.32
CA GLY A 67 1.74 -5.24 5.91
C GLY A 67 1.91 -6.75 5.99
N ARG A 68 1.33 -7.51 5.05
CA ARG A 68 1.47 -8.98 4.97
C ARG A 68 2.38 -9.36 3.82
N ASN A 69 3.35 -10.24 4.10
CA ASN A 69 4.12 -10.89 3.05
C ASN A 69 3.19 -11.76 2.21
N THR A 70 3.19 -11.57 0.89
CA THR A 70 2.18 -12.14 0.01
C THR A 70 2.85 -12.92 -1.12
N PHE A 71 2.56 -14.22 -1.19
CA PHE A 71 2.98 -15.09 -2.30
C PHE A 71 1.79 -15.32 -3.23
N VAL A 72 1.98 -15.11 -4.53
CA VAL A 72 0.93 -15.28 -5.54
C VAL A 72 1.34 -16.35 -6.54
N LEU A 73 0.59 -17.45 -6.58
CA LEU A 73 0.73 -18.45 -7.64
C LEU A 73 0.00 -17.96 -8.90
N ALA A 74 0.76 -17.64 -9.94
CA ALA A 74 0.21 -17.07 -11.17
C ALA A 74 1.05 -17.43 -12.41
N GLY A 75 0.38 -17.92 -13.45
CA GLY A 75 0.97 -18.20 -14.75
C GLY A 75 1.45 -16.97 -15.52
N THR A 76 2.05 -17.19 -16.70
CA THR A 76 2.31 -16.12 -17.68
C THR A 76 0.99 -15.51 -18.15
N GLY A 77 0.98 -14.24 -18.54
CA GLY A 77 -0.25 -13.52 -18.92
C GLY A 77 -1.22 -13.20 -17.78
N PHE A 78 -0.95 -13.62 -16.53
CA PHE A 78 -1.80 -13.28 -15.40
C PHE A 78 -1.86 -11.76 -15.13
N GLY A 79 -0.76 -11.05 -15.43
CA GLY A 79 -0.58 -9.63 -15.11
C GLY A 79 0.09 -9.40 -13.76
N LYS A 80 1.08 -10.23 -13.39
CA LYS A 80 1.82 -10.12 -12.11
C LYS A 80 2.43 -8.73 -11.89
N SER A 81 2.97 -8.11 -12.94
CA SER A 81 3.55 -6.76 -12.86
C SER A 81 2.54 -5.72 -12.36
N ARG A 82 1.25 -5.89 -12.65
CA ARG A 82 0.20 -4.97 -12.16
C ARG A 82 0.13 -4.93 -10.64
N ILE A 83 0.46 -6.02 -9.93
CA ILE A 83 0.44 -6.04 -8.45
C ILE A 83 1.48 -5.09 -7.86
N ALA A 84 2.65 -4.95 -8.49
CA ALA A 84 3.70 -4.05 -8.02
C ALA A 84 3.51 -2.60 -8.51
N GLU A 85 2.70 -2.41 -9.54
CA GLU A 85 2.48 -1.13 -10.19
C GLU A 85 1.19 -0.41 -9.74
N ILE A 86 0.26 -1.12 -9.11
CA ILE A 86 -0.94 -0.55 -8.46
C ILE A 86 -0.57 -0.08 -7.06
#